data_AF-A0A1I7YEX9-F1
#
_entry.id   AF-A0A1I7YEX9-F1
#
_cell.length_a   1.000
_cell.length_b   1.000
_cell.length_c   1.000
_cell.angle_alpha   90.00
_cell.angle_beta   90.00
_cell.angle_gamma   90.00
#
_symmetry.space_group_name_H-M   'P 1'
#
loop_
_entity.id
_entity.type
_entity.pdbx_description
1 polymer ?
#
loop_
_entity_poly.entity_id
_entity_poly.type
_entity_poly.pdbx_seq_one_letter_code
_entity_poly.pdbx_strand_id
1 'polypeptide(L)'
;MLMRYSKVLPDGTYVAPKHAKLGYGTMVFVRSVMIRDQAMQLAAAATIAIRYSAVRRQGELKPENGEVQILDYQTQQYRLLPQLAKALVFLFAASEVRDLYMEVSLGNPRDKGRP
;
A
#
# COMPACT_ATOMS: atom_id res chain seq x y z
N MET A 1 31.50 8.23 8.09
CA MET A 1 30.68 8.98 7.10
C MET A 1 30.26 8.03 5.98
N LEU A 2 28.99 7.99 5.57
CA LEU A 2 28.53 7.18 4.43
C LEU A 2 28.87 7.90 3.11
N MET A 3 30.03 7.60 2.53
CA MET A 3 30.60 8.39 1.43
C MET A 3 30.28 7.90 0.00
N ARG A 4 29.13 7.25 -0.21
CA ARG A 4 28.77 6.69 -1.54
C ARG A 4 28.54 7.78 -2.59
N TYR A 5 27.87 8.87 -2.22
CA TYR A 5 27.53 9.97 -3.14
C TYR A 5 28.18 11.31 -2.76
N SER A 6 28.43 11.54 -1.47
CA SER A 6 29.17 12.71 -0.97
C SER A 6 30.49 12.26 -0.38
N LYS A 7 31.59 12.98 -0.62
CA LYS A 7 32.90 12.61 -0.07
C LYS A 7 33.48 13.77 0.74
N VAL A 8 34.27 13.43 1.75
CA VAL A 8 35.18 14.37 2.41
C VAL A 8 36.57 13.83 2.19
N LEU A 9 37.41 14.63 1.53
CA LEU A 9 38.79 14.27 1.23
C LEU A 9 39.67 14.41 2.49
N PRO A 10 40.88 13.79 2.53
CA PRO A 10 41.76 13.84 3.71
C PRO A 10 42.18 15.25 4.13
N ASP A 11 42.17 16.20 3.19
CA ASP A 11 42.42 17.63 3.40
C ASP A 11 41.22 18.40 3.99
N GLY A 12 40.08 17.72 4.18
CA GLY A 12 38.83 18.31 4.67
C GLY A 12 37.91 18.87 3.58
N THR A 13 38.31 18.80 2.30
CA THR A 13 37.50 19.32 1.19
C THR A 13 36.25 18.47 0.97
N TYR A 14 35.07 19.10 0.98
CA TYR A 14 33.79 18.43 0.72
C TYR A 14 33.47 18.36 -0.78
N VAL A 15 33.20 17.15 -1.26
CA VAL A 15 32.72 16.89 -2.62
C VAL A 15 31.24 16.53 -2.56
N ALA A 16 30.41 17.43 -3.08
CA ALA A 16 28.96 17.28 -3.12
C ALA A 16 28.53 16.18 -4.11
N PRO A 17 27.36 15.54 -3.89
CA PRO A 17 26.81 14.56 -4.81
C PRO A 17 26.33 15.23 -6.11
N LYS A 18 26.43 14.51 -7.24
CA LYS A 18 25.95 15.01 -8.55
C LYS A 18 24.49 15.46 -8.52
N HIS A 19 23.65 14.75 -7.75
CA HIS A 19 22.27 15.14 -7.47
C HIS A 19 21.94 14.95 -5.99
N ALA A 20 21.36 15.98 -5.36
CA ALA A 20 21.01 15.96 -3.93
C ALA A 20 20.02 14.85 -3.55
N LYS A 21 19.19 14.38 -4.49
CA LYS A 21 18.12 13.40 -4.23
C LYS A 21 18.61 11.94 -4.18
N LEU A 22 19.86 11.64 -4.57
CA LEU A 22 20.38 10.27 -4.62
C LEU A 22 20.40 9.58 -3.25
N GLY A 23 20.54 10.36 -2.17
CA GLY A 23 20.48 9.84 -0.79
C GLY A 23 19.08 9.35 -0.37
N TYR A 24 18.03 9.73 -1.10
CA TYR A 24 16.65 9.40 -0.74
C TYR A 24 16.13 8.12 -1.39
N GLY A 25 16.96 7.38 -2.14
CA GLY A 25 16.55 6.17 -2.85
C GLY A 25 15.86 5.14 -1.97
N THR A 26 16.39 4.89 -0.76
CA THR A 26 15.78 3.95 0.20
C THR A 26 14.40 4.43 0.68
N MET A 27 14.20 5.74 0.88
CA MET A 27 12.89 6.26 1.27
C MET A 27 11.85 6.06 0.17
N VAL A 28 12.24 6.22 -1.09
CA VAL A 28 11.33 5.97 -2.24
C VAL A 28 11.03 4.48 -2.37
N PHE A 29 12.03 3.61 -2.18
CA PHE A 29 11.83 2.16 -2.18
C PHE A 29 10.86 1.69 -1.09
N VAL A 30 11.09 2.11 0.16
CA VAL A 30 10.20 1.71 1.26
C VAL A 30 8.78 2.20 0.99
N ARG A 31 8.61 3.41 0.44
CA ARG A 31 7.29 3.93 0.05
C ARG A 31 6.61 3.14 -1.07
N SER A 32 7.36 2.62 -2.03
CA SER A 32 6.77 1.82 -3.11
C SER A 32 6.24 0.48 -2.61
N VAL A 33 6.89 -0.13 -1.61
CA VAL A 33 6.45 -1.43 -1.05
C VAL A 33 5.40 -1.30 0.07
N MET A 34 5.35 -0.17 0.78
CA MET A 34 4.40 0.06 1.88
C MET A 34 2.92 -0.08 1.46
N ILE A 35 2.57 0.31 0.24
CA ILE A 35 1.19 0.26 -0.27
C ILE A 35 0.66 -1.19 -0.26
N ARG A 36 1.51 -2.16 -0.62
CA ARG A 36 1.16 -3.58 -0.63
C ARG A 36 0.86 -4.08 0.78
N ASP A 37 1.66 -3.66 1.75
CA ASP A 37 1.47 -4.03 3.16
C ASP A 37 0.16 -3.48 3.70
N GLN A 38 -0.15 -2.20 3.41
CA GLN A 38 -1.43 -1.59 3.77
C GLN A 38 -2.63 -2.30 3.12
N ALA A 39 -2.51 -2.73 1.87
CA ALA A 39 -3.55 -3.51 1.19
C ALA A 39 -3.85 -4.82 1.94
N MET A 40 -2.80 -5.54 2.38
CA MET A 40 -2.94 -6.80 3.10
C MET A 40 -3.55 -6.61 4.49
N GLN A 41 -3.10 -5.59 5.24
CA GLN A 41 -3.66 -5.27 6.56
C GLN A 41 -5.14 -4.89 6.46
N LEU A 42 -5.51 -4.08 5.47
CA LEU A 42 -6.90 -3.69 5.24
C LEU A 42 -7.76 -4.89 4.80
N ALA A 43 -7.24 -5.77 3.93
CA ALA A 43 -7.93 -6.98 3.52
C ALA A 43 -8.19 -7.92 4.70
N ALA A 44 -7.22 -8.08 5.61
CA ALA A 44 -7.37 -8.87 6.82
C ALA A 44 -8.46 -8.30 7.74
N ALA A 45 -8.42 -6.99 8.01
CA ALA A 45 -9.42 -6.31 8.83
C ALA A 45 -10.83 -6.40 8.22
N ALA A 46 -10.96 -6.15 6.91
CA ALA A 46 -12.21 -6.27 6.18
C ALA A 46 -12.76 -7.72 6.23
N THR A 47 -11.89 -8.73 6.09
CA THR A 47 -12.29 -10.14 6.15
C THR A 47 -12.88 -10.49 7.51
N ILE A 48 -12.23 -10.09 8.61
CA ILE A 48 -12.73 -10.32 9.97
C ILE A 48 -14.08 -9.64 10.16
N ALA A 49 -14.16 -8.35 9.81
CA ALA A 49 -15.36 -7.55 10.01
C ALA A 49 -16.57 -8.04 9.19
N ILE A 50 -16.36 -8.42 7.93
CA ILE A 50 -17.43 -8.94 7.05
C ILE A 50 -17.91 -10.30 7.54
N ARG A 51 -16.99 -11.22 7.89
CA ARG A 51 -17.37 -12.55 8.41
C ARG A 51 -18.15 -12.45 9.72
N TYR A 52 -17.70 -11.60 10.64
CA TYR A 52 -18.43 -11.34 11.88
C TYR A 52 -19.81 -10.72 11.58
N SER A 53 -19.87 -9.79 10.63
CA SER A 53 -21.13 -9.12 10.27
C SER A 53 -22.14 -10.05 9.60
N ALA A 54 -21.67 -11.09 8.91
CA ALA A 54 -22.51 -12.13 8.31
C ALA A 54 -23.09 -13.11 9.35
N VAL A 55 -22.53 -13.23 10.55
CA VAL A 55 -23.05 -14.15 11.59
C VAL A 55 -23.76 -13.42 12.73
N ARG A 56 -23.28 -12.21 13.08
CA ARG A 56 -23.85 -11.42 14.16
C ARG A 56 -25.24 -10.93 13.75
N ARG A 57 -26.23 -11.23 14.59
CA ARG A 57 -27.59 -10.68 14.51
C ARG A 57 -27.78 -9.66 15.63
N GLN A 58 -28.38 -8.52 15.30
CA GLN A 58 -28.70 -7.47 16.28
C GLN A 58 -29.64 -6.44 15.67
N GLY A 59 -30.71 -6.12 16.39
CA GLY A 59 -31.71 -5.12 15.98
C GLY A 59 -32.72 -5.68 14.99
N GLU A 60 -33.79 -4.92 14.76
CA GLU A 60 -34.90 -5.31 13.90
C GLU A 60 -35.03 -4.29 12.75
N LEU A 61 -35.06 -4.78 11.51
CA LEU A 61 -35.34 -3.93 10.33
C LEU A 61 -36.85 -3.71 10.14
N LYS A 62 -37.65 -4.67 10.59
CA LYS A 62 -39.11 -4.64 10.57
C LYS A 62 -39.61 -5.15 11.92
N PRO A 63 -40.67 -4.54 12.48
CA PRO A 63 -41.28 -5.04 13.70
C PRO A 63 -41.63 -6.53 13.55
N GLU A 64 -41.40 -7.31 14.61
CA GLU A 64 -41.76 -8.74 14.73
C GLU A 64 -41.02 -9.72 13.80
N ASN A 65 -40.04 -9.24 13.02
CA ASN A 65 -39.31 -10.09 12.07
C ASN A 65 -38.05 -10.76 12.66
N GLY A 66 -37.82 -10.54 13.96
CA GLY A 66 -36.64 -11.01 14.70
C GLY A 66 -35.34 -10.29 14.33
N GLU A 67 -34.24 -10.70 14.97
CA GLU A 67 -32.93 -10.09 14.72
C GLU A 67 -32.35 -10.45 13.35
N VAL A 68 -32.00 -9.42 12.59
CA VAL A 68 -31.36 -9.54 11.27
C VAL A 68 -29.84 -9.57 11.38
N GLN A 69 -29.16 -10.13 10.37
CA GLN A 69 -27.70 -10.06 10.32
C GLN A 69 -27.28 -8.61 10.19
N ILE A 70 -26.24 -8.20 10.93
CA ILE A 70 -25.84 -6.79 10.90
C ILE A 70 -25.32 -6.37 9.52
N LEU A 71 -24.88 -7.32 8.69
CA LEU A 71 -24.48 -7.08 7.30
C LEU A 71 -25.66 -6.66 6.40
N ASP A 72 -26.91 -6.93 6.79
CA ASP A 72 -28.10 -6.53 6.01
C ASP A 72 -28.39 -5.03 6.14
N TYR A 73 -27.85 -4.36 7.17
CA TYR A 73 -27.97 -2.92 7.28
C TYR A 73 -27.12 -2.20 6.23
N GLN A 74 -27.77 -1.31 5.46
CA GLN A 74 -27.09 -0.47 4.47
C GLN A 74 -25.95 0.36 5.09
N THR A 75 -26.10 0.81 6.34
CA THR A 75 -25.06 1.52 7.09
C THR A 75 -23.83 0.64 7.36
N GLN A 76 -24.02 -0.66 7.63
CA GLN A 76 -22.92 -1.60 7.82
C GLN A 76 -22.23 -1.91 6.49
N GLN A 77 -23.00 -2.14 5.42
CA GLN A 77 -22.46 -2.34 4.07
C GLN A 77 -21.64 -1.13 3.61
N TYR A 78 -22.15 0.09 3.82
CA TYR A 78 -21.44 1.32 3.47
C TYR A 78 -20.13 1.51 4.25
N ARG A 79 -20.03 0.99 5.48
CA ARG A 79 -18.78 1.03 6.25
C ARG A 79 -17.78 -0.03 5.82
N LEU A 80 -18.23 -1.22 5.42
CA LEU A 80 -17.36 -2.37 5.16
C LEU A 80 -16.98 -2.54 3.69
N LEU A 81 -17.95 -2.50 2.77
CA LEU A 81 -17.73 -2.82 1.36
C LEU A 81 -16.77 -1.85 0.67
N PRO A 82 -16.79 -0.52 0.94
CA PRO A 82 -15.79 0.38 0.40
C PRO A 82 -14.37 0.10 0.90
N GLN A 83 -14.19 -0.44 2.11
CA GLN A 83 -12.87 -0.79 2.64
C GLN A 83 -12.33 -2.04 1.96
N LEU A 84 -13.19 -3.03 1.70
CA LEU A 84 -12.84 -4.19 0.89
C LEU A 84 -12.44 -3.78 -0.53
N ALA A 85 -13.21 -2.89 -1.17
CA ALA A 85 -12.89 -2.37 -2.49
C ALA A 85 -11.54 -1.63 -2.49
N LYS A 86 -11.27 -0.78 -1.48
CA LYS A 86 -9.96 -0.11 -1.32
C LYS A 86 -8.81 -1.10 -1.18
N ALA A 87 -8.98 -2.18 -0.42
CA ALA A 87 -7.93 -3.19 -0.28
C ALA A 87 -7.54 -3.80 -1.62
N LEU A 88 -8.53 -4.10 -2.49
CA LEU A 88 -8.29 -4.59 -3.84
C LEU A 88 -7.60 -3.53 -4.72
N VAL A 89 -8.09 -2.29 -4.71
CA VAL A 89 -7.49 -1.19 -5.47
C VAL A 89 -6.04 -0.93 -5.04
N PHE A 90 -5.75 -0.97 -3.74
CA PHE A 90 -4.39 -0.80 -3.23
C PHE A 90 -3.46 -1.92 -3.66
N LEU A 91 -3.96 -3.15 -3.80
CA LEU A 91 -3.16 -4.28 -4.30
C LEU A 91 -2.70 -4.05 -5.75
N PHE A 92 -3.61 -3.55 -6.61
CA PHE A 92 -3.27 -3.20 -7.98
C PHE A 92 -2.32 -1.99 -8.04
N ALA A 93 -2.64 -0.92 -7.31
CA ALA A 93 -1.80 0.26 -7.24
C ALA A 93 -0.39 -0.04 -6.73
N ALA A 94 -0.25 -0.95 -5.75
CA ALA A 94 1.05 -1.36 -5.24
C ALA A 94 1.91 -2.05 -6.31
N SER A 95 1.30 -2.79 -7.24
CA SER A 95 2.02 -3.44 -8.34
C SER A 95 2.57 -2.40 -9.32
N GLU A 96 1.73 -1.46 -9.74
CA GLU A 96 2.12 -0.36 -10.63
C GLU A 96 3.22 0.52 -10.02
N VAL A 97 3.07 0.93 -8.76
CA VAL A 97 4.05 1.79 -8.09
C VAL A 97 5.38 1.07 -7.88
N ARG A 98 5.35 -0.25 -7.61
CA ARG A 98 6.56 -1.06 -7.52
C ARG A 98 7.26 -1.15 -8.88
N ASP A 99 6.52 -1.40 -9.95
CA ASP A 99 7.10 -1.51 -11.29
C ASP A 99 7.68 -0.17 -11.77
N LEU A 100 7.02 0.94 -11.48
CA LEU A 100 7.55 2.29 -11.71
C LEU A 100 8.86 2.53 -10.94
N TYR A 101 8.93 2.11 -9.67
CA TYR A 101 10.17 2.22 -8.91
C TYR A 101 11.31 1.42 -9.55
N MET A 102 11.02 0.21 -10.00
CA MET A 102 12.00 -0.67 -10.64
C MET A 102 12.50 -0.09 -11.97
N GLU A 103 11.60 0.45 -12.79
CA GLU A 103 11.94 1.10 -14.06
C GLU A 103 12.87 2.31 -13.84
N VAL A 104 12.52 3.19 -12.91
CA VAL A 104 13.30 4.40 -12.60
C VAL A 104 14.65 4.06 -11.94
N SER A 105 14.70 3.03 -11.11
CA SER A 105 15.89 2.72 -10.31
C SER A 105 16.88 1.76 -10.98
N LEU A 106 16.39 0.83 -11.81
CA LEU A 106 17.20 -0.25 -12.41
C LEU A 106 17.23 -0.20 -13.94
N GLY A 107 16.52 0.76 -14.55
CA GLY A 107 16.27 0.81 -15.98
C GLY A 107 15.21 -0.21 -16.41
N ASN A 108 14.53 0.08 -17.51
CA ASN A 108 13.46 -0.77 -18.04
C ASN A 108 13.99 -2.19 -18.34
N PRO A 109 13.45 -3.26 -17.70
CA PRO A 109 13.83 -4.62 -18.03
C PRO A 109 13.50 -4.99 -19.49
N ARG A 110 12.53 -4.30 -20.12
CA ARG A 110 12.12 -4.52 -21.52
C ARG A 110 13.13 -3.97 -22.52
N ASP A 111 14.12 -3.20 -22.09
CA ASP A 111 15.17 -2.62 -22.95
C ASP A 111 16.44 -3.49 -22.99
N LYS A 112 16.54 -4.51 -22.13
CA LYS A 112 17.71 -5.40 -22.05
C LYS A 112 17.67 -6.59 -23.04
N GLY A 113 16.77 -6.57 -24.02
CA GLY A 113 16.48 -7.75 -24.84
C GLY A 113 15.89 -7.51 -26.23
N ARG A 114 16.09 -6.34 -26.85
CA ARG A 114 15.90 -6.21 -28.30
C ARG A 114 17.28 -6.06 -28.97
N PRO A 115 17.57 -6.85 -30.03
CA PRO A 115 18.79 -6.71 -30.80
C PRO A 115 18.89 -5.33 -31.45
#